data_AF-A0A7X3HEN1-F1
#
_entry.id   AF-A0A7X3HEN1-F1
#
_cell.length_a   1.000
_cell.length_b   1.000
_cell.length_c   1.000
_cell.angle_alpha   90.00
_cell.angle_beta   90.00
_cell.angle_gamma   90.00
#
_symmetry.space_group_name_H-M   'P 1'
#
loop_
_entity.id
_entity.type
_entity.pdbx_description
1 polymer ?
#
loop_
_entity_poly.entity_id
_entity_poly.type
_entity_poly.pdbx_seq_one_letter_code
_entity_poly.pdbx_strand_id
1 'polypeptide(L)'
;QTLDKVTERFLGSRRIGTTGRGIGPTYSDKINRMGIRVQDLFDESILRQKVEASLDQKNQILVKIYNRRAIDPGEVADGLLAHAERIRPYVVDVARVLNKGL
;
A
#
# COMPACT_ATOMS: atom_id res chain seq x y z
N GLN A 1 0.93 5.94 -3.12
CA GLN A 1 0.98 7.39 -3.41
C GLN A 1 1.32 7.68 -4.87
N THR A 2 2.44 7.17 -5.39
CA THR A 2 2.88 7.43 -6.78
C THR A 2 1.81 7.14 -7.82
N LEU A 3 1.15 5.97 -7.72
CA LEU A 3 0.10 5.56 -8.66
C LEU A 3 -1.06 6.56 -8.73
N ASP A 4 -1.55 7.02 -7.59
CA ASP A 4 -2.63 8.03 -7.48
C ASP A 4 -2.26 9.32 -8.21
N LYS A 5 -1.07 9.86 -7.92
CA LYS A 5 -0.58 11.11 -8.53
C LYS A 5 -0.42 10.98 -10.06
N VAL A 6 0.06 9.84 -10.55
CA VAL A 6 0.26 9.65 -12.00
C VAL A 6 -1.06 9.41 -12.70
N THR A 7 -1.98 8.63 -12.12
CA THR A 7 -3.31 8.41 -12.69
C THR A 7 -4.09 9.72 -12.77
N GLU A 8 -4.10 10.54 -11.71
CA GLU A 8 -4.71 11.87 -11.75
C GLU A 8 -4.09 12.78 -12.82
N ARG A 9 -2.76 12.79 -12.94
CA ARG A 9 -2.09 13.58 -13.98
C ARG A 9 -2.49 13.13 -15.39
N PHE A 10 -2.58 11.82 -15.61
CA PHE A 10 -2.96 11.24 -16.91
C PHE A 10 -4.43 11.50 -17.28
N LEU A 11 -5.31 11.70 -16.30
CA LEU A 11 -6.70 12.09 -16.56
C LEU A 11 -6.83 13.51 -17.12
N GLY A 12 -5.82 14.38 -16.93
CA GLY A 12 -5.79 15.74 -17.48
C GLY A 12 -6.97 16.57 -16.98
N SER A 13 -7.79 17.07 -17.92
CA SER A 13 -8.99 17.84 -17.59
C SER A 13 -10.07 17.03 -16.86
N ARG A 14 -10.01 15.70 -16.91
CA ARG A 14 -10.96 14.77 -16.26
C ARG A 14 -10.48 14.28 -14.89
N ARG A 15 -9.50 14.97 -14.28
CA ARG A 15 -9.01 14.65 -12.93
C ARG A 15 -10.16 14.67 -11.92
N ILE A 16 -10.09 13.78 -10.93
CA ILE A 16 -11.08 13.70 -9.85
C ILE A 16 -10.83 14.79 -8.80
N GLY A 17 -9.57 15.19 -8.62
CA GLY A 17 -9.15 16.08 -7.54
C GLY A 17 -8.77 15.30 -6.28
N THR A 18 -8.04 14.19 -6.42
CA THR A 18 -7.62 13.39 -5.26
C THR A 18 -6.60 14.15 -4.40
N THR A 19 -6.45 13.73 -3.14
CA THR A 19 -5.43 14.27 -2.23
C THR A 19 -4.01 13.82 -2.57
N GLY A 20 -3.82 12.92 -3.55
CA GLY A 20 -2.53 12.35 -3.93
C GLY A 20 -1.89 11.45 -2.86
N ARG A 21 -2.63 11.11 -1.80
CA ARG A 21 -2.15 10.30 -0.67
C ARG A 21 -2.22 8.79 -0.95
N GLY A 22 -2.72 8.37 -2.10
CA GLY A 22 -2.81 6.96 -2.46
C GLY A 22 -4.05 6.24 -1.97
N ILE A 23 -5.08 6.94 -1.49
CA ILE A 23 -6.27 6.33 -0.88
C ILE A 23 -6.97 5.41 -1.88
N GLY A 24 -7.21 5.88 -3.11
CA GLY A 24 -7.85 5.09 -4.17
C GLY A 24 -7.08 3.80 -4.48
N PRO A 25 -5.79 3.86 -4.85
CA PRO A 25 -4.97 2.67 -5.07
C PRO A 25 -4.92 1.70 -3.89
N THR A 26 -4.81 2.20 -2.65
CA THR A 26 -4.82 1.34 -1.46
C THR A 26 -6.13 0.56 -1.32
N TYR A 27 -7.27 1.20 -1.56
CA TYR A 27 -8.56 0.49 -1.53
C TYR A 27 -8.71 -0.47 -2.71
N SER A 28 -8.20 -0.14 -3.89
CA SER A 28 -8.18 -1.06 -5.03
C SER A 28 -7.41 -2.35 -4.68
N ASP A 29 -6.23 -2.24 -4.07
CA ASP A 29 -5.45 -3.40 -3.63
C ASP A 29 -6.18 -4.24 -2.57
N LYS A 30 -6.94 -3.61 -1.66
CA LYS A 30 -7.80 -4.32 -0.71
C LYS A 30 -8.83 -5.17 -1.43
N ILE A 31 -9.54 -4.61 -2.41
CA ILE A 31 -10.58 -5.32 -3.17
C ILE A 31 -9.95 -6.43 -4.04
N ASN A 32 -8.79 -6.17 -4.62
CA ASN A 32 -8.04 -7.12 -5.43
C ASN A 32 -7.32 -8.21 -4.61
N ARG A 33 -7.42 -8.16 -3.26
CA ARG A 33 -6.76 -9.12 -2.35
C ARG A 33 -5.23 -9.15 -2.46
N MET A 34 -4.63 -8.06 -2.92
CA MET A 34 -3.18 -7.88 -3.02
C MET A 34 -2.62 -6.90 -1.98
N GLY A 35 -3.49 -6.28 -1.19
CA GLY A 35 -3.11 -5.29 -0.19
C GLY A 35 -2.32 -5.88 0.98
N ILE A 36 -1.29 -5.17 1.41
CA ILE A 36 -0.55 -5.41 2.65
C ILE A 36 -1.38 -4.87 3.82
N ARG A 37 -1.46 -5.64 4.90
CA ARG A 37 -2.20 -5.29 6.13
C ARG A 37 -1.26 -5.13 7.31
N VAL A 38 -1.75 -4.49 8.38
CA VAL A 38 -0.96 -4.19 9.60
C VAL A 38 -0.30 -5.44 10.18
N GLN A 39 -1.00 -6.58 10.18
CA GLN A 39 -0.45 -7.85 10.67
C GLN A 39 0.83 -8.29 9.94
N ASP A 40 0.99 -7.91 8.67
CA ASP A 40 2.11 -8.34 7.84
C ASP A 40 3.41 -7.67 8.30
N LEU A 41 3.35 -6.56 9.04
CA LEU A 41 4.51 -5.87 9.59
C LEU A 41 5.26 -6.68 10.67
N PHE A 42 4.65 -7.76 11.16
CA PHE A 42 5.20 -8.60 12.22
C PHE A 42 5.78 -9.92 11.72
N ASP A 43 5.82 -10.12 10.39
CA ASP A 43 6.56 -11.19 9.71
C ASP A 43 7.30 -10.59 8.52
N GLU A 44 8.59 -10.31 8.71
CA GLU A 44 9.42 -9.66 7.69
C GLU A 44 9.48 -10.46 6.38
N SER A 45 9.58 -11.79 6.46
CA SER A 45 9.66 -12.63 5.28
C SER A 45 8.38 -12.52 4.44
N ILE A 46 7.22 -12.64 5.09
CA ILE A 46 5.92 -12.50 4.42
C ILE A 46 5.73 -11.07 3.89
N LEU A 47 6.14 -10.05 4.65
CA LEU A 47 6.03 -8.66 4.22
C LEU A 47 6.79 -8.41 2.92
N ARG A 48 8.06 -8.82 2.86
CA ARG A 48 8.92 -8.63 1.68
C ARG A 48 8.32 -9.32 0.45
N GLN A 49 7.88 -10.57 0.59
CA GLN A 49 7.21 -11.31 -0.49
C GLN A 49 5.94 -10.59 -0.98
N LYS A 50 5.11 -10.07 -0.06
CA LYS A 50 3.90 -9.33 -0.42
C LYS A 50 4.18 -7.98 -1.08
N VAL A 51 5.19 -7.26 -0.62
CA VAL A 51 5.63 -5.99 -1.23
C VAL A 51 6.10 -6.24 -2.65
N GLU A 52 6.94 -7.25 -2.86
CA GLU A 52 7.43 -7.64 -4.18
C GLU A 52 6.29 -8.03 -5.12
N ALA A 53 5.41 -8.94 -4.69
CA ALA A 53 4.25 -9.36 -5.48
C ALA A 53 3.31 -8.18 -5.82
N SER A 54 3.07 -7.27 -4.86
CA SER A 54 2.22 -6.10 -5.09
C SER A 54 2.84 -5.10 -6.07
N LEU A 55 4.17 -4.98 -6.06
CA LEU A 55 4.91 -4.06 -6.91
C LEU A 55 5.20 -4.62 -8.30
N ASP A 56 5.21 -5.93 -8.52
CA ASP A 56 5.48 -6.52 -9.83
C ASP A 56 4.58 -5.92 -10.94
N GLN A 57 3.25 -6.08 -10.80
CA GLN A 57 2.31 -5.51 -11.77
C GLN A 57 2.34 -3.97 -11.78
N LYS A 58 2.46 -3.33 -10.60
CA LYS A 58 2.41 -1.87 -10.49
C LYS A 58 3.63 -1.21 -11.15
N ASN A 59 4.81 -1.80 -11.02
CA ASN A 59 6.03 -1.31 -11.66
C ASN A 59 5.95 -1.46 -13.17
N GLN A 60 5.34 -2.53 -13.70
CA GLN A 60 5.09 -2.63 -15.13
C GLN A 60 4.19 -1.49 -15.64
N ILE A 61 3.13 -1.16 -14.90
CA ILE A 61 2.22 -0.05 -15.25
C ILE A 61 2.98 1.29 -15.16
N LEU A 62 3.72 1.52 -14.07
CA LEU A 62 4.49 2.75 -13.88
C LEU A 62 5.50 2.98 -15.01
N VAL A 63 6.28 1.96 -15.36
CA VAL A 63 7.32 2.06 -16.39
C VAL A 63 6.71 2.14 -17.78
N LYS A 64 5.84 1.20 -18.15
CA LYS A 64 5.40 1.02 -19.54
C LYS A 64 4.28 1.99 -19.95
N ILE A 65 3.37 2.33 -19.03
CA ILE A 65 2.20 3.17 -19.34
C ILE A 65 2.46 4.62 -18.94
N TYR A 66 3.03 4.83 -17.75
CA TYR A 66 3.19 6.17 -17.20
C TYR A 66 4.58 6.78 -17.41
N ASN A 67 5.52 6.05 -18.02
CA ASN A 67 6.91 6.44 -18.21
C ASN A 67 7.55 6.96 -16.90
N ARG A 68 7.36 6.21 -15.81
CA ARG A 68 7.88 6.49 -14.48
C ARG A 68 8.82 5.39 -14.04
N ARG A 69 9.83 5.76 -13.26
CA ARG A 69 10.77 4.82 -12.67
C ARG A 69 10.04 3.79 -11.81
N ALA A 70 10.45 2.54 -11.90
CA ALA A 70 10.02 1.48 -10.99
C ALA A 70 10.34 1.86 -9.54
N ILE A 71 9.50 1.41 -8.63
CA ILE A 71 9.67 1.55 -7.19
C ILE A 71 10.43 0.31 -6.69
N ASP A 72 11.45 0.52 -5.87
CA ASP A 72 12.23 -0.55 -5.26
C ASP A 72 11.41 -1.25 -4.14
N PRO A 73 11.12 -2.56 -4.25
CA PRO A 73 10.46 -3.31 -3.19
C PRO A 73 11.21 -3.34 -1.87
N GLY A 74 12.55 -3.34 -1.90
CA GLY A 74 13.40 -3.33 -0.70
C GLY A 74 13.20 -2.06 0.11
N GLU A 75 13.32 -0.89 -0.52
CA GLU A 75 13.11 0.41 0.14
C GLU A 75 11.70 0.52 0.75
N VAL A 76 10.68 0.00 0.05
CA VAL A 76 9.31 0.02 0.56
C VAL A 76 9.16 -0.90 1.77
N ALA A 77 9.69 -2.12 1.72
CA ALA A 77 9.64 -3.05 2.84
C ALA A 77 10.38 -2.49 4.07
N ASP A 78 11.58 -1.94 3.88
CA ASP A 78 12.37 -1.36 4.95
C ASP A 78 11.66 -0.16 5.59
N GLY A 79 11.06 0.72 4.78
CA GLY A 79 10.26 1.83 5.27
C GLY A 79 9.02 1.39 6.08
N LEU A 80 8.38 0.28 5.69
CA LEU A 80 7.27 -0.30 6.44
C LEU A 80 7.73 -0.91 7.78
N LEU A 81 8.82 -1.68 7.76
CA LEU A 81 9.40 -2.32 8.96
C LEU A 81 9.86 -1.28 9.99
N ALA A 82 10.37 -0.13 9.55
CA ALA A 82 10.75 0.98 10.42
C ALA A 82 9.60 1.51 11.30
N HIS A 83 8.35 1.19 10.96
CA HIS A 83 7.17 1.57 11.75
C HIS A 83 6.67 0.47 12.68
N ALA A 84 7.11 -0.78 12.52
CA ALA A 84 6.54 -1.95 13.19
C ALA A 84 6.55 -1.82 14.72
N GLU A 85 7.71 -1.49 15.31
CA GLU A 85 7.83 -1.37 16.77
C GLU A 85 7.04 -0.19 17.35
N ARG A 86 6.96 0.92 16.62
CA ARG A 86 6.20 2.09 17.07
C ARG A 86 4.70 1.81 17.11
N ILE A 87 4.18 1.00 16.19
CA ILE A 87 2.75 0.69 16.13
C ILE A 87 2.36 -0.52 16.97
N ARG A 88 3.31 -1.43 17.27
CA ARG A 88 3.09 -2.70 17.98
C ARG A 88 2.18 -2.57 19.21
N PRO A 89 2.32 -1.57 20.10
CA PRO A 89 1.49 -1.46 21.29
C PRO A 89 0.00 -1.19 21.00
N TYR A 90 -0.34 -0.73 19.80
CA TYR A 90 -1.70 -0.36 19.40
C TYR A 90 -2.41 -1.44 18.57
N VAL A 91 -1.72 -2.52 18.21
CA VAL A 91 -2.29 -3.58 17.37
C VAL A 91 -3.04 -4.59 18.24
N VAL A 92 -4.35 -4.66 18.03
CA VAL A 92 -5.26 -5.59 18.73
C VAL A 92 -6.29 -6.15 17.76
N ASP A 93 -6.92 -7.26 18.12
CA ASP A 93 -8.15 -7.73 17.46
C ASP A 93 -9.29 -6.77 17.81
N VAL A 94 -9.48 -5.76 16.95
CA VAL A 94 -10.49 -4.71 17.14
C VAL A 94 -11.90 -5.30 17.23
N ALA A 95 -12.21 -6.32 16.41
CA ALA A 95 -13.54 -6.93 16.43
C ALA A 95 -13.81 -7.59 17.79
N ARG A 96 -12.85 -8.34 18.32
CA ARG A 96 -12.95 -8.95 19.65
C ARG A 96 -13.04 -7.91 20.76
N VAL A 97 -12.23 -6.86 20.72
CA VAL A 97 -12.24 -5.79 21.74
C VAL A 97 -13.60 -5.08 21.76
N LEU A 98 -14.12 -4.70 20.59
CA LEU A 98 -15.42 -4.03 20.49
C LEU A 98 -16.57 -4.92 20.95
N ASN A 99 -16.61 -6.19 20.53
CA ASN A 99 -17.67 -7.12 20.93
C ASN A 99 -17.67 -7.45 22.43
N LYS A 100 -16.53 -7.31 23.13
CA LYS A 100 -16.48 -7.47 24.58
C LYS A 100 -16.98 -6.24 25.36
N GLY A 101 -16.98 -5.08 24.72
CA GLY A 101 -17.41 -3.82 25.33
C GLY A 101 -18.85 -3.42 24.99
N LEU A 102 -19.51 -4.18 24.11
CA LEU A 102 -20.94 -4.12 23.82
C LEU A 102 -21.69 -5.08 24.76
#